data_AF-A0A930YVT6-F1
#
_entry.id   AF-A0A930YVT6-F1
#
_cell.length_a   1.000
_cell.length_b   1.000
_cell.length_c   1.000
_cell.angle_alpha   90.00
_cell.angle_beta   90.00
_cell.angle_gamma   90.00
#
_symmetry.space_group_name_H-M   'P 1'
#
loop_
_entity.id
_entity.type
_entity.pdbx_description
1 polymer ?
#
loop_
_entity_poly.entity_id
_entity_poly.type
_entity_poly.pdbx_seq_one_letter_code
_entity_poly.pdbx_strand_id
1 'polypeptide(L)'
;MKAFLFSFTFLLGTLFASAQSQTSFSQGDIHGFWENKGLYVLKIEEHTATLNELISKNYPQKLRHNVFYNTINHLGGNKWTANRFQWKFTDGNPNNGRWVNEGETTLTMSSDKKSFTEGNRTFVRK
;
A
#
# COMPACT_ATOMS: atom_id res chain seq x y z
N MET A 1 -70.09 -10.90 -31.99
CA MET A 1 -68.79 -11.37 -31.48
C MET A 1 -67.70 -10.49 -32.06
N LYS A 2 -66.96 -9.72 -31.24
CA LYS A 2 -65.77 -8.96 -31.67
C LYS A 2 -64.61 -9.46 -30.82
N ALA A 3 -63.67 -10.19 -31.42
CA ALA A 3 -62.43 -10.61 -30.78
C ALA A 3 -61.40 -9.51 -31.00
N PHE A 4 -60.92 -8.88 -29.92
CA PHE A 4 -59.77 -7.99 -29.93
C PHE A 4 -58.52 -8.83 -29.66
N LEU A 5 -57.62 -8.96 -30.63
CA LEU A 5 -56.28 -9.50 -30.41
C LEU A 5 -55.43 -8.43 -29.73
N PHE A 6 -54.96 -8.72 -28.52
CA PHE A 6 -53.85 -8.00 -27.90
C PHE A 6 -52.55 -8.75 -28.23
N SER A 7 -51.73 -8.17 -29.10
CA SER A 7 -50.34 -8.63 -29.30
C SER A 7 -49.50 -8.15 -28.13
N PHE A 8 -49.03 -9.09 -27.31
CA PHE A 8 -48.11 -8.84 -26.20
C PHE A 8 -46.67 -9.07 -26.68
N THR A 9 -45.99 -8.01 -27.11
CA THR A 9 -44.58 -8.08 -27.51
C THR A 9 -43.71 -8.06 -26.26
N PHE A 10 -43.20 -9.21 -25.85
CA PHE A 10 -42.24 -9.32 -24.75
C PHE A 10 -40.85 -8.94 -25.29
N LEU A 11 -40.35 -7.75 -24.94
CA LEU A 11 -38.95 -7.39 -25.18
C LEU A 11 -38.08 -8.13 -24.15
N LEU A 12 -37.39 -9.19 -24.58
CA LEU A 12 -36.29 -9.78 -23.82
C LEU A 12 -35.09 -8.83 -23.93
N GLY A 13 -34.97 -7.89 -22.98
CA GLY A 13 -33.74 -7.14 -22.78
C GLY A 13 -32.70 -8.05 -22.14
N THR A 14 -31.68 -8.47 -22.90
CA THR A 14 -30.51 -9.15 -22.35
C THR A 14 -29.68 -8.17 -21.53
N LEU A 15 -29.83 -8.22 -20.20
CA LEU A 15 -28.93 -7.54 -19.29
C LEU A 15 -27.60 -8.32 -19.27
N PHE A 16 -26.61 -7.83 -20.01
CA PHE A 16 -25.23 -8.24 -19.81
C PHE A 16 -24.76 -7.69 -18.45
N ALA A 17 -24.93 -8.48 -17.39
CA ALA A 17 -24.23 -8.23 -16.14
C ALA A 17 -22.74 -8.50 -16.40
N SER A 18 -21.94 -7.44 -16.59
CA SER A 18 -20.50 -7.57 -16.52
C SER A 18 -20.15 -7.99 -15.09
N ALA A 19 -19.65 -9.21 -14.91
CA ALA A 19 -19.10 -9.65 -13.65
C ALA A 19 -17.84 -8.81 -13.36
N GLN A 20 -18.02 -7.70 -12.67
CA GLN A 20 -16.91 -6.91 -12.14
C GLN A 20 -16.20 -7.79 -11.11
N SER A 21 -15.04 -8.34 -11.49
CA SER A 21 -14.19 -9.10 -10.56
C SER A 21 -13.82 -8.19 -9.39
N GLN A 22 -14.44 -8.40 -8.23
CA GLN A 22 -14.06 -7.70 -7.01
C GLN A 22 -12.71 -8.25 -6.55
N THR A 23 -11.65 -7.46 -6.73
CA THR A 23 -10.36 -7.75 -6.12
C THR A 23 -10.50 -7.76 -4.60
N SER A 24 -10.29 -8.92 -3.97
CA SER A 24 -10.28 -9.05 -2.51
C SER A 24 -8.90 -8.74 -1.95
N PHE A 25 -8.86 -8.05 -0.81
CA PHE A 25 -7.63 -7.71 -0.09
C PHE A 25 -7.65 -8.32 1.31
N SER A 26 -6.50 -8.76 1.79
CA SER A 26 -6.29 -9.38 3.10
C SER A 26 -5.08 -8.78 3.82
N GLN A 27 -5.05 -8.85 5.15
CA GLN A 27 -3.93 -8.34 5.97
C GLN A 27 -2.55 -8.78 5.44
N GLY A 28 -2.41 -10.02 4.97
CA GLY A 28 -1.14 -10.59 4.51
C GLY A 28 -0.68 -10.13 3.12
N ASP A 29 -1.53 -9.48 2.32
CA ASP A 29 -1.16 -9.05 0.97
C ASP A 29 0.00 -8.05 0.97
N ILE A 30 0.11 -7.25 2.03
CA ILE A 30 1.14 -6.22 2.18
C ILE A 30 2.52 -6.78 2.57
N HIS A 31 2.60 -8.05 3.00
CA HIS A 31 3.87 -8.67 3.42
C HIS A 31 4.84 -8.86 2.25
N GLY A 32 6.13 -8.69 2.51
CA GLY A 32 7.19 -8.92 1.53
C GLY A 32 8.17 -7.75 1.39
N PHE A 33 8.93 -7.78 0.29
CA PHE A 33 9.91 -6.76 -0.05
C PHE A 33 9.36 -5.83 -1.13
N TRP A 34 9.52 -4.54 -0.90
CA TRP A 34 8.99 -3.50 -1.77
C TRP A 34 10.04 -2.44 -2.05
N GLU A 35 10.25 -2.12 -3.31
CA GLU A 35 11.33 -1.24 -3.73
C GLU A 35 10.79 0.14 -4.13
N ASN A 36 11.46 1.21 -3.70
CA ASN A 36 11.20 2.57 -4.14
C ASN A 36 12.37 3.07 -5.00
N LYS A 37 12.14 3.20 -6.30
CA LYS A 37 13.06 3.80 -7.29
C LYS A 37 14.49 3.21 -7.28
N GLY A 38 14.67 1.94 -6.90
CA GLY A 38 16.01 1.33 -6.78
C GLY A 38 16.89 1.90 -5.67
N LEU A 39 16.35 2.77 -4.81
CA LEU A 39 17.08 3.44 -3.74
C LEU A 39 16.79 2.82 -2.38
N TYR A 40 15.58 2.30 -2.18
CA TYR A 40 15.15 1.77 -0.89
C TYR A 40 14.40 0.46 -1.05
N VAL A 41 14.56 -0.45 -0.09
CA VAL A 41 13.72 -1.63 0.10
C VAL A 41 13.02 -1.53 1.44
N LEU A 42 11.69 -1.53 1.38
CA LEU A 42 10.83 -1.73 2.52
C LEU A 42 10.58 -3.22 2.69
N LYS A 43 10.96 -3.76 3.84
CA LYS A 43 10.58 -5.11 4.26
C LYS A 43 9.40 -4.99 5.22
N ILE A 44 8.26 -5.59 4.87
CA ILE A 44 7.06 -5.63 5.71
C ILE A 44 6.85 -7.07 6.19
N GLU A 45 6.88 -7.26 7.51
CA GLU A 45 6.63 -8.53 8.18
C GLU A 45 5.64 -8.32 9.32
N GLU A 46 4.57 -9.13 9.32
CA GLU A 46 3.51 -9.08 10.33
C GLU A 46 2.91 -7.68 10.50
N HIS A 47 3.27 -6.99 11.59
CA HIS A 47 2.77 -5.67 11.99
C HIS A 47 3.86 -4.58 11.95
N THR A 48 5.02 -4.86 11.38
CA THR A 48 6.15 -3.92 11.33
C THR A 48 6.76 -3.83 9.94
N ALA A 49 7.41 -2.71 9.64
CA ALA A 49 8.19 -2.58 8.44
C ALA A 49 9.45 -1.74 8.63
N THR A 50 10.52 -2.11 7.94
CA THR A 50 11.80 -1.41 7.97
C THR A 50 12.19 -1.01 6.56
N LEU A 51 12.38 0.30 6.34
CA LEU A 51 12.91 0.84 5.09
C LEU A 51 14.44 0.89 5.18
N ASN A 52 15.10 0.11 4.34
CA ASN A 52 16.56 0.06 4.22
C ASN A 52 16.99 0.68 2.88
N GLU A 53 18.09 1.43 2.87
CA GLU A 53 18.69 1.92 1.64
C GLU A 53 19.42 0.80 0.88
N LEU A 54 19.29 0.76 -0.44
CA LEU A 54 20.02 -0.12 -1.34
C LEU A 54 21.44 0.45 -1.59
N ILE A 55 22.33 0.24 -0.61
CA ILE A 55 23.80 0.46 -0.61
C ILE A 55 24.35 1.43 -1.68
N SER A 56 24.63 2.67 -1.26
CA SER A 56 25.69 3.51 -1.84
C SER A 56 26.98 3.35 -1.02
N LYS A 57 28.09 2.96 -1.66
CA LYS A 57 29.38 2.59 -1.01
C LYS A 57 30.03 3.67 -0.11
N ASN A 58 29.56 4.93 -0.14
CA ASN A 58 30.30 6.08 0.40
C ASN A 58 29.62 6.85 1.54
N TYR A 59 28.56 6.31 2.16
CA TYR A 59 27.88 6.98 3.27
C TYR A 59 28.05 6.23 4.60
N PRO A 60 28.15 6.94 5.75
CA PRO A 60 28.16 6.27 7.05
C PRO A 60 26.89 5.43 7.17
N GLN A 61 27.08 4.11 7.25
CA GLN A 61 26.09 3.04 7.04
C GLN A 61 24.87 3.05 7.97
N LYS A 62 24.86 3.95 8.95
CA LYS A 62 23.80 4.04 9.94
C LYS A 62 23.03 5.33 9.71
N LEU A 63 21.79 5.18 9.24
CA LEU A 63 20.66 6.05 9.62
C LEU A 63 20.39 7.32 8.79
N ARG A 64 20.99 7.50 7.61
CA ARG A 64 20.49 8.53 6.68
C ARG A 64 19.17 8.06 6.08
N HIS A 65 18.05 8.57 6.62
CA HIS A 65 16.68 8.43 6.08
C HIS A 65 15.96 7.10 6.30
N ASN A 66 16.41 6.22 7.20
CA ASN A 66 15.61 5.03 7.52
C ASN A 66 14.24 5.46 8.06
N VAL A 67 13.19 4.96 7.42
CA VAL A 67 11.81 5.08 7.89
C VAL A 67 11.43 3.73 8.48
N PHE A 68 10.90 3.76 9.69
CA PHE A 68 10.36 2.58 10.35
C PHE A 68 8.84 2.73 10.46
N TYR A 69 8.11 1.65 10.23
CA TYR A 69 6.67 1.59 10.40
C TYR A 69 6.35 0.57 11.47
N ASN A 70 5.50 0.95 12.42
CA ASN A 70 4.98 0.04 13.45
C ASN A 70 3.46 0.02 13.43
N THR A 71 2.88 -1.00 14.04
CA THR A 71 1.43 -1.11 14.24
C THR A 71 0.67 -1.12 12.91
N ILE A 72 1.15 -1.92 11.94
CA ILE A 72 0.54 -2.00 10.61
C ILE A 72 -0.78 -2.76 10.69
N ASN A 73 -1.89 -2.07 10.43
CA ASN A 73 -3.26 -2.60 10.53
C ASN A 73 -4.01 -2.45 9.20
N HIS A 74 -4.68 -3.51 8.75
CA HIS A 74 -5.59 -3.44 7.60
C HIS A 74 -6.87 -2.71 7.97
N LEU A 75 -7.18 -1.63 7.25
CA LEU A 75 -8.40 -0.83 7.45
C LEU A 75 -9.59 -1.35 6.62
N GLY A 76 -9.39 -2.40 5.82
CA GLY A 76 -10.35 -2.87 4.83
C GLY A 76 -10.10 -2.30 3.44
N GLY A 77 -10.61 -3.01 2.42
CA GLY A 77 -10.29 -2.71 1.02
C GLY A 77 -8.78 -2.74 0.80
N ASN A 78 -8.28 -1.79 0.03
CA ASN A 78 -6.87 -1.72 -0.35
C ASN A 78 -6.02 -0.83 0.57
N LYS A 79 -6.37 -0.67 1.86
CA LYS A 79 -5.73 0.29 2.77
C LYS A 79 -5.19 -0.33 4.05
N TRP A 80 -4.01 0.11 4.46
CA TRP A 80 -3.40 -0.17 5.76
C TRP A 80 -3.04 1.15 6.45
N THR A 81 -3.10 1.19 7.78
CA THR A 81 -2.48 2.27 8.58
C THR A 81 -1.22 1.77 9.23
N ALA A 82 -0.30 2.70 9.50
CA ALA A 82 0.92 2.44 10.25
C ALA A 82 1.39 3.70 10.96
N ASN A 83 2.02 3.55 12.13
CA ASN A 83 2.76 4.63 12.76
C ASN A 83 4.11 4.79 12.09
N ARG A 84 4.38 5.97 11.54
CA ARG A 84 5.62 6.28 10.83
C ARG A 84 6.64 6.90 11.77
N PHE A 85 7.85 6.36 11.77
CA PHE A 85 8.97 6.88 12.53
C PHE A 85 10.11 7.28 11.58
N GLN A 86 10.69 8.44 11.82
CA GLN A 86 11.85 8.95 11.10
C GLN A 86 13.03 9.06 12.07
N TRP A 87 14.18 8.50 11.72
CA TRP A 87 15.41 8.80 12.45
C TRP A 87 15.80 10.26 12.23
N LYS A 88 16.00 11.03 13.30
CA LYS A 88 16.49 12.41 13.26
C LYS A 88 17.78 12.54 14.08
N PHE A 89 18.75 13.25 13.54
CA PHE A 89 20.00 13.56 14.25
C PHE A 89 19.74 14.52 15.41
N THR A 90 20.42 14.29 16.52
CA THR A 90 20.47 15.21 17.65
C THR A 90 21.77 16.00 17.62
N ASP A 91 21.70 17.28 17.95
CA ASP A 91 22.87 18.16 18.12
C ASP A 91 23.80 18.22 16.90
N GLY A 92 23.25 18.04 15.70
CA GLY A 92 24.01 18.04 14.44
C GLY A 92 24.97 16.86 14.27
N ASN A 93 24.97 15.87 15.18
CA ASN A 93 25.86 14.73 15.12
C ASN A 93 25.20 13.57 14.33
N PRO A 94 25.76 13.16 13.17
CA PRO A 94 25.18 12.10 12.35
C PRO A 94 25.22 10.71 13.00
N ASN A 95 26.01 10.53 14.07
CA ASN A 95 26.12 9.28 14.81
C ASN A 95 25.24 9.24 16.06
N ASN A 96 24.59 10.35 16.40
CA ASN A 96 23.69 10.45 17.55
C ASN A 96 22.31 10.92 17.08
N GLY A 97 21.27 10.19 17.42
CA GLY A 97 19.93 10.53 17.00
C GLY A 97 18.88 9.71 17.71
N ARG A 98 17.64 9.91 17.31
CA ARG A 98 16.50 9.17 17.85
C ARG A 98 15.44 8.95 16.78
N TRP A 99 14.66 7.90 16.98
CA TRP A 99 13.42 7.71 16.26
C TRP A 99 12.39 8.73 16.74
N VAL A 100 11.85 9.51 15.80
CA VAL A 100 10.78 10.46 16.05
C VAL A 100 9.51 9.92 15.40
N ASN A 101 8.42 9.81 16.17
CA ASN A 101 7.11 9.48 15.64
C ASN A 101 6.59 10.68 14.83
N GLU A 102 6.33 10.47 13.55
CA GLU A 102 5.80 11.46 12.61
C GLU A 102 4.27 11.38 12.49
N GLY A 103 3.64 10.44 13.21
CA GLY A 103 2.20 10.21 13.21
C GLY A 103 1.78 8.98 12.40
N GLU A 104 0.47 8.79 12.30
CA GLU A 104 -0.13 7.73 11.49
C GLU A 104 -0.04 8.08 10.00
N THR A 105 0.25 7.08 9.18
CA THR A 105 0.24 7.17 7.71
C THR A 105 -0.62 6.06 7.12
N THR A 106 -1.16 6.30 5.94
CA THR A 106 -1.95 5.32 5.18
C THR A 106 -1.13 4.77 4.01
N LEU A 107 -1.10 3.45 3.90
CA LEU A 107 -0.53 2.69 2.79
C LEU A 107 -1.69 2.20 1.90
N THR A 108 -1.66 2.50 0.61
CA THR A 108 -2.74 2.12 -0.32
C THR A 108 -2.21 1.20 -1.42
N MET A 109 -2.72 -0.03 -1.51
CA MET A 109 -2.29 -1.03 -2.49
C MET A 109 -3.03 -0.88 -3.83
N SER A 110 -2.32 -1.10 -4.93
CA SER A 110 -2.91 -1.23 -6.25
C SER A 110 -3.76 -2.51 -6.36
N SER A 111 -4.73 -2.52 -7.28
CA SER A 111 -5.62 -3.65 -7.51
C SER A 111 -4.91 -4.93 -7.98
N ASP A 112 -3.75 -4.79 -8.62
CA ASP A 112 -2.92 -5.93 -9.01
C ASP A 112 -2.00 -6.43 -7.88
N LYS A 113 -2.04 -5.77 -6.70
CA LYS A 113 -1.21 -6.06 -5.52
C LYS A 113 0.30 -5.99 -5.78
N LYS A 114 0.72 -5.32 -6.85
CA LYS A 114 2.14 -5.17 -7.22
C LYS A 114 2.77 -3.88 -6.74
N SER A 115 1.97 -2.94 -6.23
CA SER A 115 2.49 -1.69 -5.68
C SER A 115 1.63 -1.20 -4.53
N PHE A 116 2.21 -0.38 -3.67
CA PHE A 116 1.42 0.47 -2.78
C PHE A 116 2.01 1.87 -2.70
N THR A 117 1.16 2.84 -2.35
CA THR A 117 1.54 4.24 -2.17
C THR A 117 1.46 4.67 -0.72
N GLU A 118 2.35 5.57 -0.34
CA GLU A 118 2.35 6.29 0.93
C GLU A 118 2.60 7.78 0.64
N GLY A 119 1.55 8.59 0.70
CA GLY A 119 1.62 9.96 0.19
C GLY A 119 2.10 9.98 -1.26
N ASN A 120 3.24 10.62 -1.51
CA ASN A 120 3.85 10.72 -2.85
C ASN A 120 4.88 9.61 -3.16
N ARG A 121 5.08 8.65 -2.26
CA ARG A 121 6.02 7.54 -2.46
C ARG A 121 5.27 6.32 -2.98
N THR A 122 5.80 5.71 -4.03
CA THR A 122 5.29 4.43 -4.57
C THR A 122 6.32 3.34 -4.36
N PHE A 123 5.90 2.21 -3.79
CA PHE A 123 6.73 1.04 -3.61
C PHE A 123 6.22 -0.07 -4.52
N VAL A 124 7.13 -0.77 -5.20
CA VAL A 124 6.81 -1.84 -6.15
C VAL A 124 7.31 -3.17 -5.59
N ARG A 125 6.52 -4.22 -5.73
CA ARG A 125 6.85 -5.57 -5.26
C ARG A 125 8.14 -6.05 -5.94
N LYS A 126 9.06 -6.58 -5.13
CA LYS A 126 10.27 -7.25 -5.61
C LYS A 126 10.08 -8.75 -5.71
#